data_AF-A0A167FNX2-F1
#
_entry.id   AF-A0A167FNX2-F1
#
_cell.length_a   1.000
_cell.length_b   1.000
_cell.length_c   1.000
_cell.angle_alpha   90.00
_cell.angle_beta   90.00
_cell.angle_gamma   90.00
#
_symmetry.space_group_name_H-M   'P 1'
#
loop_
_entity.id
_entity.type
_entity.pdbx_description
1 polymer ?
#
loop_
_entity_poly.entity_id
_entity_poly.type
_entity_poly.pdbx_seq_one_letter_code
_entity_poly.pdbx_strand_id
1 'polypeptide(L)'
;AVTFHPALPRWKSDAIDGFSMSTYTKIFLQFSARFWPQSEYQLHASPRRGFYTQWQSLDAPGVLEGSNILFTTLTDEESVRVEGLSDAEVREEVLEVLRGMYGPENVSDVTAFYFHRWNSNPYTRGSYSNWPASYLPASQKNLRAALSARLLFAGEATSYEYLGFLQGAHLEGRKAAESIAHCLREGGARGCLGQDWFEDILAGQGTKQQWQRRELQD
;
A
#
# COMPACT_ATOMS: atom_id res chain seq x y z
N ALA A 1 -16.24 -5.44 0.84
CA ALA A 1 -15.56 -6.06 2.00
C ALA A 1 -15.82 -7.56 1.96
N VAL A 2 -14.99 -8.36 2.65
CA VAL A 2 -15.05 -9.83 2.63
C VAL A 2 -15.37 -10.34 4.05
N THR A 3 -16.28 -11.31 4.15
CA THR A 3 -16.62 -11.99 5.40
C THR A 3 -16.11 -13.42 5.37
N PHE A 4 -15.42 -13.85 6.44
CA PHE A 4 -14.87 -15.21 6.56
C PHE A 4 -15.81 -16.10 7.38
N HIS A 5 -16.01 -17.33 6.91
CA HIS A 5 -16.75 -18.38 7.62
C HIS A 5 -15.93 -19.68 7.63
N PRO A 6 -15.52 -20.20 8.82
CA PRO A 6 -15.70 -19.60 10.15
C PRO A 6 -14.96 -18.27 10.31
N ALA A 7 -15.32 -17.51 11.36
CA ALA A 7 -14.66 -16.25 11.67
C ALA A 7 -13.16 -16.44 11.89
N LEU A 8 -12.36 -15.42 11.54
CA LEU A 8 -10.92 -15.46 11.77
C LEU A 8 -10.61 -15.59 13.28
N PRO A 9 -9.57 -16.35 13.65
CA PRO A 9 -9.04 -16.35 15.01
C PRO A 9 -8.77 -14.93 15.52
N ARG A 10 -8.97 -14.71 16.83
CA ARG A 10 -8.66 -13.42 17.46
C ARG A 10 -7.24 -12.93 17.18
N TRP A 11 -6.23 -13.80 17.30
CA TRP A 11 -4.84 -13.44 17.04
C TRP A 11 -4.56 -13.01 15.58
N LYS A 12 -5.37 -13.47 14.62
CA LYS A 12 -5.29 -13.08 13.21
C LYS A 12 -5.95 -11.73 13.00
N SER A 13 -7.15 -11.54 13.55
CA SER A 13 -7.85 -10.26 13.50
C SER A 13 -7.06 -9.16 14.19
N ASP A 14 -6.53 -9.40 15.39
CA ASP A 14 -5.67 -8.47 16.13
C ASP A 14 -4.41 -8.09 15.31
N ALA A 15 -3.88 -9.00 14.49
CA ALA A 15 -2.75 -8.72 13.59
C ALA A 15 -3.15 -7.88 12.36
N ILE A 16 -4.34 -8.10 11.81
CA ILE A 16 -4.90 -7.29 10.71
C ILE A 16 -5.21 -5.87 11.20
N ASP A 17 -5.83 -5.75 12.37
CA ASP A 17 -6.17 -4.47 13.00
C ASP A 17 -4.94 -3.74 13.58
N GLY A 18 -3.79 -4.44 13.65
CA GLY A 18 -2.54 -3.94 14.22
C GLY A 18 -1.74 -3.00 13.32
N PHE A 19 -2.14 -2.81 12.06
CA PHE A 19 -1.54 -1.85 11.14
C PHE A 19 -2.62 -1.00 10.46
N SER A 20 -2.21 0.14 9.90
CA SER A 20 -3.09 0.98 9.09
C SER A 20 -2.61 1.00 7.64
N MET A 21 -3.53 1.28 6.73
CA MET A 21 -3.17 1.60 5.35
C MET A 21 -2.82 3.08 5.28
N SER A 22 -1.57 3.39 4.95
CA SER A 22 -1.15 4.78 4.69
C SER A 22 -1.65 5.25 3.33
N THR A 23 -1.80 6.57 3.16
CA THR A 23 -2.20 7.17 1.88
C THR A 23 -1.05 7.98 1.29
N TYR A 24 -0.66 7.63 0.08
CA TYR A 24 0.40 8.25 -0.70
C TYR A 24 -0.14 8.62 -2.08
N THR A 25 -0.23 9.91 -2.38
CA THR A 25 -0.92 10.42 -3.56
C THR A 25 0.08 11.06 -4.51
N LYS A 26 -0.01 10.71 -5.81
CA LYS A 26 0.71 11.40 -6.88
C LYS A 26 -0.28 12.11 -7.78
N ILE A 27 -0.06 13.40 -8.01
CA ILE A 27 -0.91 14.23 -8.85
C ILE A 27 -0.12 14.65 -10.08
N PHE A 28 -0.58 14.23 -11.24
CA PHE A 28 0.08 14.42 -12.52
C PHE A 28 -0.59 15.53 -13.32
N LEU A 29 0.23 16.41 -13.88
CA LEU A 29 -0.20 17.48 -14.78
C LEU A 29 0.65 17.42 -16.03
N GLN A 30 -0.01 17.33 -17.17
CA GLN A 30 0.62 17.53 -18.46
C GLN A 30 0.39 18.97 -18.92
N PHE A 31 1.44 19.57 -19.45
CA PHE A 31 1.46 20.96 -19.88
C PHE A 31 1.67 21.08 -21.39
N SER A 32 1.27 22.21 -21.96
CA SER A 32 1.51 22.54 -23.37
C SER A 32 2.99 22.81 -23.66
N ALA A 33 3.73 23.33 -22.68
CA ALA A 33 5.18 23.50 -22.73
C ALA A 33 5.81 23.43 -21.33
N ARG A 34 7.00 22.85 -21.23
CA ARG A 34 7.81 22.85 -20.00
C ARG A 34 8.21 24.27 -19.60
N PHE A 35 7.97 24.62 -18.34
CA PHE A 35 8.40 25.90 -17.74
C PHE A 35 9.29 25.73 -16.50
N TRP A 36 9.46 24.50 -16.01
CA TRP A 36 10.35 24.20 -14.88
C TRP A 36 11.78 23.86 -15.35
N PRO A 37 12.80 24.02 -14.48
CA PRO A 37 14.18 23.63 -14.79
C PRO A 37 14.33 22.14 -15.11
N GLN A 38 15.41 21.77 -15.80
CA GLN A 38 15.73 20.37 -16.10
C GLN A 38 16.39 19.68 -14.89
N SER A 39 15.79 19.85 -13.71
CA SER A 39 16.16 19.12 -12.50
C SER A 39 15.20 17.96 -12.30
N GLU A 40 15.68 16.88 -11.66
CA GLU A 40 14.82 15.74 -11.32
C GLU A 40 13.79 16.13 -10.26
N TYR A 41 14.20 16.93 -9.28
CA TYR A 41 13.37 17.39 -8.16
C TYR A 41 13.25 18.91 -8.11
N GLN A 42 12.09 19.38 -7.67
CA GLN A 42 11.85 20.77 -7.26
C GLN A 42 11.13 20.76 -5.90
N LEU A 43 11.48 21.71 -5.04
CA LEU A 43 10.92 21.79 -3.68
C LEU A 43 10.13 23.08 -3.51
N HIS A 44 8.93 22.93 -2.95
CA HIS A 44 8.08 24.04 -2.52
C HIS A 44 8.12 24.16 -0.99
N ALA A 45 8.54 25.31 -0.48
CA ALA A 45 8.52 25.61 0.94
C ALA A 45 7.20 26.28 1.32
N SER A 46 6.43 25.64 2.21
CA SER A 46 5.17 26.15 2.74
C SER A 46 5.22 26.15 4.27
N PRO A 47 4.61 27.15 4.94
CA PRO A 47 4.39 27.09 6.40
C PRO A 47 3.48 25.93 6.80
N ARG A 48 2.70 25.39 5.86
CA ARG A 48 1.87 24.20 6.05
C ARG A 48 2.69 22.95 5.73
N ARG A 49 2.91 22.11 6.75
CA ARG A 49 3.69 20.87 6.62
C ARG A 49 3.08 19.96 5.54
N GLY A 50 3.92 19.48 4.62
CA GLY A 50 3.53 18.52 3.58
C GLY A 50 2.72 19.10 2.41
N PHE A 51 2.47 20.42 2.42
CA PHE A 51 1.70 21.07 1.36
C PHE A 51 2.52 21.14 0.06
N TYR A 52 2.24 20.22 -0.87
CA TYR A 52 2.87 20.09 -2.20
C TYR A 52 4.38 20.28 -2.21
N THR A 53 5.07 19.71 -1.22
CA THR A 53 6.48 20.01 -0.97
C THR A 53 7.40 19.48 -2.07
N GLN A 54 7.13 18.29 -2.60
CA GLN A 54 8.00 17.60 -3.55
C GLN A 54 7.37 17.56 -4.94
N TRP A 55 8.14 18.00 -5.94
CA TRP A 55 7.79 17.94 -7.36
C TRP A 55 8.86 17.18 -8.13
N GLN A 56 8.42 16.45 -9.16
CA GLN A 56 9.27 15.64 -10.00
C GLN A 56 8.84 15.75 -11.46
N SER A 57 9.82 15.81 -12.34
CA SER A 57 9.62 15.91 -13.78
C SER A 57 9.70 14.52 -14.43
N LEU A 58 8.63 14.07 -15.08
CA LEU A 58 8.72 12.92 -15.99
C LEU A 58 9.38 13.32 -17.33
N ASP A 59 9.44 14.61 -17.63
CA ASP A 59 10.14 15.17 -18.80
C ASP A 59 11.68 15.17 -18.65
N ALA A 60 12.21 14.46 -17.65
CA ALA A 60 13.65 14.30 -17.48
C ALA A 60 14.24 13.34 -18.53
N PRO A 61 15.50 13.55 -18.98
CA PRO A 61 16.17 12.66 -19.92
C PRO A 61 16.15 11.20 -19.46
N GLY A 62 15.78 10.29 -20.37
CA GLY A 62 15.71 8.85 -20.09
C GLY A 62 14.53 8.39 -19.22
N VAL A 63 13.63 9.29 -18.82
CA VAL A 63 12.39 8.96 -18.10
C VAL A 63 11.21 8.94 -19.08
N LEU A 64 10.75 10.12 -19.50
CA LEU A 64 9.69 10.29 -20.49
C LEU A 64 9.87 11.66 -21.17
N GLU A 65 11.02 11.83 -21.83
CA GLU A 65 11.43 13.07 -22.49
C GLU A 65 10.43 13.52 -23.56
N GLY A 66 10.14 14.82 -23.60
CA GLY A 66 9.12 15.44 -24.44
C GLY A 66 7.69 15.32 -23.89
N SER A 67 7.49 14.77 -22.69
CA SER A 67 6.15 14.58 -22.12
C SER A 67 5.49 15.86 -21.64
N ASN A 68 6.29 16.85 -21.22
CA ASN A 68 5.81 18.01 -20.46
C ASN A 68 4.96 17.60 -19.24
N ILE A 69 5.30 16.50 -18.56
CA ILE A 69 4.60 16.05 -17.36
C ILE A 69 5.41 16.38 -16.10
N LEU A 70 4.78 17.13 -15.21
CA LEU A 70 5.25 17.39 -13.85
C LEU A 70 4.25 16.75 -12.88
N PHE A 71 4.75 16.17 -11.79
CA PHE A 71 3.89 15.65 -10.74
C PHE A 71 4.38 16.05 -9.36
N THR A 72 3.43 16.11 -8.42
CA THR A 72 3.71 16.33 -7.01
C THR A 72 3.23 15.13 -6.19
N THR A 73 3.93 14.90 -5.08
CA THR A 73 3.62 13.84 -4.13
C THR A 73 3.08 14.46 -2.85
N LEU A 74 1.97 13.89 -2.36
CA LEU A 74 1.45 14.13 -1.02
C LEU A 74 1.50 12.84 -0.20
N THR A 75 1.57 13.01 1.11
CA THR A 75 1.58 11.91 2.07
C THR A 75 0.63 12.19 3.21
N ASP A 76 0.07 11.12 3.78
CA ASP A 76 -0.65 11.14 5.05
C ASP A 76 -1.82 12.15 5.06
N GLU A 77 -1.91 13.05 6.04
CA GLU A 77 -3.01 14.01 6.21
C GLU A 77 -3.29 14.84 4.95
N GLU A 78 -2.26 15.29 4.23
CA GLU A 78 -2.43 16.05 3.00
C GLU A 78 -2.97 15.18 1.85
N SER A 79 -2.55 13.91 1.76
CA SER A 79 -3.15 12.96 0.82
C SER A 79 -4.64 12.75 1.09
N VAL A 80 -4.99 12.46 2.36
CA VAL A 80 -6.38 12.20 2.74
C VAL A 80 -7.26 13.41 2.48
N ARG A 81 -6.76 14.62 2.77
CA ARG A 81 -7.46 15.86 2.47
C ARG A 81 -7.71 16.01 0.96
N VAL A 82 -6.66 15.91 0.15
CA VAL A 82 -6.73 16.19 -1.29
C VAL A 82 -7.58 15.15 -2.01
N GLU A 83 -7.54 13.88 -1.58
CA GLU A 83 -8.46 12.86 -2.12
C GLU A 83 -9.94 13.15 -1.83
N GLY A 84 -10.24 13.94 -0.79
CA GLY A 84 -11.59 14.39 -0.45
C GLY A 84 -12.11 15.58 -1.28
N LEU A 85 -11.27 16.20 -2.09
CA LEU A 85 -11.63 17.32 -2.97
C LEU A 85 -12.06 16.84 -4.36
N SER A 86 -12.77 17.69 -5.11
CA SER A 86 -13.05 17.47 -6.53
C SER A 86 -11.80 17.67 -7.39
N ASP A 87 -11.76 17.04 -8.57
CA ASP A 87 -10.62 17.17 -9.49
C ASP A 87 -10.34 18.64 -9.88
N ALA A 88 -11.37 19.47 -9.99
CA ALA A 88 -11.24 20.88 -10.32
C ALA A 88 -10.57 21.68 -9.18
N GLU A 89 -10.96 21.41 -7.93
CA GLU A 89 -10.35 22.05 -6.75
C GLU A 89 -8.87 21.66 -6.62
N VAL A 90 -8.55 20.37 -6.77
CA VAL A 90 -7.15 19.89 -6.70
C VAL A 90 -6.32 20.50 -7.83
N ARG A 91 -6.85 20.53 -9.05
CA ARG A 91 -6.18 21.14 -10.20
C ARG A 91 -5.86 22.61 -9.95
N GLU A 92 -6.81 23.38 -9.41
CA GLU A 92 -6.59 24.80 -9.16
C GLU A 92 -5.59 25.03 -8.01
N GLU A 93 -5.69 24.28 -6.91
CA GLU A 93 -4.78 24.41 -5.76
C GLU A 93 -3.32 24.12 -6.17
N VAL A 94 -3.12 23.07 -6.98
CA VAL A 94 -1.81 22.71 -7.55
C VAL A 94 -1.28 23.79 -8.51
N LEU A 95 -2.15 24.36 -9.35
CA LEU A 95 -1.77 25.45 -10.25
C LEU A 95 -1.41 26.73 -9.50
N GLU A 96 -2.12 27.05 -8.42
CA GLU A 96 -1.78 28.18 -7.56
C GLU A 96 -0.36 28.04 -6.99
N VAL A 97 0.01 26.85 -6.51
CA VAL A 97 1.37 26.57 -6.03
C VAL A 97 2.39 26.77 -7.14
N LEU A 98 2.14 26.24 -8.34
CA LEU A 98 3.06 26.38 -9.48
C LEU A 98 3.21 27.84 -9.92
N ARG A 99 2.11 28.60 -9.98
CA ARG A 99 2.14 30.04 -10.29
C ARG A 99 2.91 30.82 -9.23
N GLY A 100 2.81 30.43 -7.96
CA GLY A 100 3.60 31.01 -6.87
C GLY A 100 5.09 30.67 -6.96
N MET A 101 5.45 29.47 -7.44
CA MET A 101 6.84 29.04 -7.61
C MET A 101 7.52 29.67 -8.82
N TYR A 102 6.81 29.79 -9.94
CA TYR A 102 7.42 30.13 -11.23
C TYR A 102 6.96 31.47 -11.82
N GLY A 103 5.98 32.14 -11.22
CA GLY A 103 5.33 33.33 -11.79
C GLY A 103 4.11 32.94 -12.63
N PRO A 104 2.95 33.60 -12.45
CA PRO A 104 1.71 33.25 -13.14
C PRO A 104 1.82 33.24 -14.68
N GLU A 105 2.63 34.14 -15.24
CA GLU A 105 2.86 34.30 -16.67
C GLU A 105 3.74 33.21 -17.29
N ASN A 106 4.47 32.45 -16.48
CA ASN A 106 5.39 31.41 -16.95
C ASN A 106 4.77 30.02 -16.95
N VAL A 107 3.68 29.80 -16.20
CA VAL A 107 2.99 28.51 -16.14
C VAL A 107 2.13 28.34 -17.38
N SER A 108 2.46 27.37 -18.20
CA SER A 108 1.73 27.08 -19.45
C SER A 108 0.41 26.34 -19.20
N ASP A 109 -0.42 26.23 -20.23
CA ASP A 109 -1.74 25.59 -20.11
C ASP A 109 -1.64 24.09 -19.80
N VAL A 110 -2.52 23.62 -18.92
CA VAL A 110 -2.67 22.20 -18.59
C VAL A 110 -3.48 21.50 -19.68
N THR A 111 -2.87 20.50 -20.32
CA THR A 111 -3.46 19.68 -21.37
C THR A 111 -4.07 18.39 -20.85
N ALA A 112 -3.56 17.85 -19.74
CA ALA A 112 -4.14 16.70 -19.03
C ALA A 112 -3.87 16.77 -17.53
N PHE A 113 -4.77 16.19 -16.74
CA PHE A 113 -4.70 16.14 -15.29
C PHE A 113 -5.17 14.77 -14.80
N TYR A 114 -4.44 14.15 -13.88
CA TYR A 114 -4.84 12.86 -13.31
C TYR A 114 -4.24 12.64 -11.92
N PHE A 115 -5.02 12.06 -11.02
CA PHE A 115 -4.53 11.42 -9.81
C PHE A 115 -5.48 10.31 -9.38
N HIS A 116 -4.95 9.30 -8.68
CA HIS A 116 -5.76 8.21 -8.15
C HIS A 116 -6.10 8.45 -6.68
N ARG A 117 -7.34 8.14 -6.29
CA ARG A 117 -7.80 8.22 -4.90
C ARG A 117 -7.67 6.86 -4.22
N TRP A 118 -6.53 6.58 -3.61
CA TRP A 118 -6.21 5.30 -2.99
C TRP A 118 -7.01 5.05 -1.70
N ASN A 119 -7.19 6.08 -0.88
CA ASN A 119 -7.84 6.00 0.43
C ASN A 119 -9.33 5.64 0.31
N SER A 120 -10.04 6.33 -0.60
CA SER A 120 -11.48 6.14 -0.79
C SER A 120 -11.83 4.94 -1.68
N ASN A 121 -10.85 4.38 -2.40
CA ASN A 121 -11.07 3.21 -3.24
C ASN A 121 -11.44 1.99 -2.38
N PRO A 122 -12.60 1.35 -2.60
CA PRO A 122 -13.11 0.29 -1.74
C PRO A 122 -12.29 -1.01 -1.79
N TYR A 123 -11.42 -1.16 -2.80
CA TYR A 123 -10.57 -2.33 -3.03
C TYR A 123 -9.18 -2.18 -2.41
N THR A 124 -8.66 -0.96 -2.25
CA THR A 124 -7.31 -0.70 -1.73
C THR A 124 -7.33 -0.06 -0.34
N ARG A 125 -8.28 0.84 -0.07
CA ARG A 125 -8.50 1.50 1.24
C ARG A 125 -7.25 2.18 1.80
N GLY A 126 -6.47 2.77 0.91
CA GLY A 126 -5.14 3.31 1.14
C GLY A 126 -4.16 2.79 0.09
N SER A 127 -2.90 3.17 0.24
CA SER A 127 -1.82 2.88 -0.71
C SER A 127 -1.04 1.64 -0.33
N TYR A 128 -0.56 1.55 0.91
CA TYR A 128 0.23 0.42 1.41
C TYR A 128 0.19 0.34 2.95
N SER A 129 0.52 -0.83 3.49
CA SER A 129 0.56 -1.08 4.92
C SER A 129 1.62 -0.23 5.62
N ASN A 130 1.26 0.30 6.78
CA ASN A 130 2.14 1.06 7.66
C ASN A 130 1.96 0.57 9.09
N TRP A 131 3.06 0.13 9.68
CA TRP A 131 3.06 -0.48 11.00
C TRP A 131 3.42 0.56 12.07
N PRO A 132 2.69 0.61 13.19
CA PRO A 132 2.94 1.58 14.25
C PRO A 132 4.25 1.29 14.97
N ALA A 133 4.75 2.25 15.75
CA ALA A 133 5.96 2.06 16.57
C ALA A 133 5.81 0.92 17.60
N SER A 134 4.58 0.58 18.00
CA SER A 134 4.24 -0.57 18.85
C SER A 134 4.27 -1.91 18.10
N TYR A 135 4.83 -1.95 16.89
CA TYR A 135 5.00 -3.14 16.08
C TYR A 135 5.70 -4.27 16.84
N LEU A 136 5.10 -5.46 16.82
CA LEU A 136 5.68 -6.69 17.36
C LEU A 136 5.92 -7.69 16.21
N PRO A 137 7.12 -8.30 16.10
CA PRO A 137 7.39 -9.34 15.11
C PRO A 137 6.39 -10.51 15.15
N ALA A 138 5.81 -10.80 16.32
CA ALA A 138 4.76 -11.80 16.47
C ALA A 138 3.48 -11.45 15.68
N SER A 139 3.12 -10.17 15.57
CA SER A 139 1.96 -9.72 14.80
C SER A 139 2.13 -10.01 13.31
N GLN A 140 3.35 -9.88 12.77
CA GLN A 140 3.63 -10.24 11.38
C GLN A 140 3.60 -11.74 11.12
N LYS A 141 4.18 -12.54 12.03
CA LYS A 141 4.04 -14.00 11.98
C LYS A 141 2.56 -14.41 11.96
N ASN A 142 1.77 -13.79 12.84
CA ASN A 142 0.33 -13.97 12.90
C ASN A 142 -0.34 -13.54 11.58
N LEU A 143 -0.05 -12.36 11.03
CA LEU A 143 -0.66 -11.91 9.77
C LEU A 143 -0.36 -12.88 8.61
N ARG A 144 0.87 -13.40 8.54
CA ARG A 144 1.34 -14.32 7.48
C ARG A 144 0.87 -15.77 7.63
N ALA A 145 0.60 -16.23 8.84
CA ALA A 145 0.31 -17.65 9.12
C ALA A 145 -0.90 -18.19 8.32
N ALA A 146 -0.78 -19.41 7.79
CA ALA A 146 -1.89 -20.08 7.12
C ALA A 146 -2.92 -20.61 8.13
N LEU A 147 -4.20 -20.64 7.72
CA LEU A 147 -5.30 -21.20 8.51
C LEU A 147 -5.74 -22.55 7.92
N SER A 148 -5.70 -23.59 8.76
CA SER A 148 -6.14 -24.97 8.47
C SER A 148 -5.61 -25.52 7.14
N ALA A 149 -4.39 -25.12 6.74
CA ALA A 149 -3.76 -25.50 5.46
C ALA A 149 -4.65 -25.24 4.22
N ARG A 150 -5.63 -24.34 4.31
CA ARG A 150 -6.63 -24.06 3.26
C ARG A 150 -6.70 -22.59 2.88
N LEU A 151 -6.41 -21.70 3.82
CA LEU A 151 -6.39 -20.26 3.60
C LEU A 151 -4.99 -19.73 3.88
N LEU A 152 -4.33 -19.26 2.82
CA LEU A 152 -3.01 -18.65 2.88
C LEU A 152 -3.16 -17.14 2.68
N PHE A 153 -2.28 -16.38 3.33
CA PHE A 153 -2.21 -14.93 3.23
C PHE A 153 -0.89 -14.55 2.56
N ALA A 154 -0.97 -13.67 1.57
CA ALA A 154 0.16 -13.10 0.87
C ALA A 154 -0.14 -11.66 0.49
N GLY A 155 0.89 -10.91 0.13
CA GLY A 155 0.81 -9.49 -0.22
C GLY A 155 1.90 -8.68 0.46
N GLU A 156 2.02 -7.40 0.11
CA GLU A 156 3.06 -6.53 0.67
C GLU A 156 3.02 -6.51 2.20
N ALA A 157 1.81 -6.50 2.78
CA ALA A 157 1.62 -6.39 4.22
C ALA A 157 2.13 -7.62 4.99
N THR A 158 2.28 -8.77 4.31
CA THR A 158 2.77 -10.03 4.92
C THR A 158 4.30 -10.20 4.85
N SER A 159 5.01 -9.28 4.19
CA SER A 159 6.45 -9.36 4.01
C SER A 159 7.17 -8.66 5.16
N TYR A 160 7.92 -9.41 5.98
CA TYR A 160 8.68 -8.81 7.09
C TYR A 160 9.80 -7.87 6.61
N GLU A 161 10.45 -8.21 5.48
CA GLU A 161 11.63 -7.50 4.98
C GLU A 161 11.26 -6.32 4.08
N TYR A 162 10.13 -6.39 3.37
CA TYR A 162 9.76 -5.45 2.31
C TYR A 162 8.32 -4.93 2.46
N LEU A 163 8.00 -4.46 3.66
CA LEU A 163 6.70 -3.85 3.99
C LEU A 163 6.39 -2.65 3.09
N GLY A 164 5.20 -2.64 2.50
CA GLY A 164 4.75 -1.57 1.62
C GLY A 164 5.34 -1.58 0.21
N PHE A 165 6.17 -2.58 -0.14
CA PHE A 165 6.86 -2.63 -1.42
C PHE A 165 6.37 -3.75 -2.34
N LEU A 166 6.53 -3.51 -3.64
CA LEU A 166 6.16 -4.44 -4.71
C LEU A 166 6.93 -5.76 -4.63
N GLN A 167 8.23 -5.73 -4.33
CA GLN A 167 9.01 -6.96 -4.20
C GLN A 167 8.55 -7.81 -3.01
N GLY A 168 8.04 -7.19 -1.93
CA GLY A 168 7.44 -7.90 -0.80
C GLY A 168 6.20 -8.67 -1.23
N ALA A 169 5.30 -8.02 -1.97
CA ALA A 169 4.12 -8.67 -2.53
C ALA A 169 4.49 -9.82 -3.48
N HIS A 170 5.49 -9.62 -4.34
CA HIS A 170 5.95 -10.65 -5.28
C HIS A 170 6.51 -11.88 -4.56
N LEU A 171 7.41 -11.67 -3.60
CA LEU A 171 8.06 -12.75 -2.85
C LEU A 171 7.07 -13.53 -1.99
N GLU A 172 6.17 -12.84 -1.27
CA GLU A 172 5.13 -13.51 -0.47
C GLU A 172 4.12 -14.25 -1.35
N GLY A 173 3.76 -13.69 -2.51
CA GLY A 173 2.92 -14.37 -3.49
C GLY A 173 3.57 -15.65 -4.03
N ARG A 174 4.85 -15.58 -4.41
CA ARG A 174 5.62 -16.75 -4.86
C ARG A 174 5.70 -17.81 -3.77
N LYS A 175 6.00 -17.41 -2.54
CA LYS A 175 6.03 -18.30 -1.37
C LYS A 175 4.69 -19.02 -1.14
N ALA A 176 3.57 -18.30 -1.22
CA ALA A 176 2.25 -18.91 -1.07
C ALA A 176 1.94 -19.89 -2.21
N ALA A 177 2.30 -19.55 -3.46
CA ALA A 177 2.13 -20.43 -4.61
C ALA A 177 2.98 -21.71 -4.51
N GLU A 178 4.24 -21.59 -4.09
CA GLU A 178 5.14 -22.72 -3.85
C GLU A 178 4.59 -23.65 -2.75
N SER A 179 4.07 -23.09 -1.65
CA SER A 179 3.39 -23.86 -0.60
C SER A 179 2.20 -24.64 -1.14
N ILE A 180 1.32 -24.00 -1.92
CA ILE A 180 0.16 -24.66 -2.54
C ILE A 180 0.62 -25.77 -3.48
N ALA A 181 1.62 -25.52 -4.33
CA ALA A 181 2.13 -26.52 -5.26
C ALA A 181 2.73 -27.73 -4.53
N HIS A 182 3.40 -27.52 -3.39
CA HIS A 182 3.90 -28.59 -2.54
C HIS A 182 2.75 -29.39 -1.90
N CYS A 183 1.73 -28.72 -1.35
CA CYS A 183 0.52 -29.38 -0.83
C CYS A 183 -0.11 -30.34 -1.84
N LEU A 184 -0.23 -29.91 -3.10
CA LEU A 184 -0.89 -30.67 -4.15
C LEU A 184 -0.07 -31.90 -4.58
N ARG A 185 1.26 -31.85 -4.47
CA ARG A 185 2.15 -32.96 -4.85
C ARG A 185 2.33 -34.01 -3.74
N GLU A 186 2.44 -33.60 -2.48
CA GLU A 186 2.75 -34.47 -1.34
C GLU A 186 1.51 -35.00 -0.60
N GLY A 187 0.36 -35.15 -1.27
CA GLY A 187 -0.81 -35.82 -0.71
C GLY A 187 -1.76 -34.96 0.14
N GLY A 188 -1.91 -33.67 -0.17
CA GLY A 188 -2.97 -32.81 0.37
C GLY A 188 -2.55 -32.00 1.61
N ALA A 189 -3.45 -31.82 2.59
CA ALA A 189 -3.22 -30.95 3.76
C ALA A 189 -1.94 -31.30 4.56
N ARG A 190 -1.48 -32.56 4.53
CA ARG A 190 -0.20 -33.00 5.13
C ARG A 190 1.04 -32.53 4.37
N GLY A 191 0.91 -32.18 3.09
CA GLY A 191 1.97 -31.60 2.26
C GLY A 191 2.07 -30.08 2.36
N CYS A 192 1.12 -29.40 3.04
CA CYS A 192 1.19 -27.95 3.27
C CYS A 192 2.13 -27.55 4.40
N LEU A 193 2.72 -28.53 5.07
CA LEU A 193 3.30 -28.44 6.40
C LEU A 193 4.77 -27.93 6.41
N GLY A 194 5.17 -27.11 5.44
CA GLY A 194 6.51 -26.52 5.36
C GLY A 194 6.62 -25.08 5.89
N GLN A 195 5.57 -24.52 6.49
CA GLN A 195 5.52 -23.15 7.03
C GLN A 195 4.90 -23.13 8.44
N ASP A 196 4.78 -22.01 9.14
CA ASP A 196 3.95 -21.98 10.35
C ASP A 196 2.45 -22.07 9.95
N TRP A 197 1.72 -23.08 10.42
CA TRP A 197 0.24 -23.19 10.26
C TRP A 197 -0.44 -23.57 11.56
N PHE A 198 -1.73 -23.25 11.66
CA PHE A 198 -2.59 -23.59 12.79
C PHE A 198 -3.63 -24.62 12.30
N GLU A 199 -3.66 -25.82 12.90
CA GLU A 199 -4.40 -26.97 12.39
C GLU A 199 -5.92 -26.77 12.40
N ASP A 200 -6.56 -26.56 13.55
CA ASP A 200 -8.03 -26.57 13.62
C ASP A 200 -8.60 -25.92 14.89
N ILE A 201 -9.90 -25.60 14.83
CA ILE A 201 -10.74 -25.30 15.99
C ILE A 201 -11.03 -26.61 16.73
N LEU A 202 -10.36 -26.88 17.84
CA LEU A 202 -10.82 -27.92 18.76
C LEU A 202 -12.05 -27.38 19.49
N ALA A 203 -13.20 -27.98 19.25
CA ALA A 203 -14.41 -27.72 20.02
C ALA A 203 -14.14 -28.15 21.49
N GLY A 204 -13.71 -27.20 22.31
CA GLY A 204 -13.78 -27.35 23.76
C GLY A 204 -15.24 -27.42 24.16
N GLN A 205 -15.61 -28.36 25.04
CA GLN A 205 -16.93 -28.37 25.66
C GLN A 205 -17.10 -27.07 26.45
N GLY A 206 -17.74 -26.07 25.84
CA GLY A 206 -17.90 -24.72 26.34
C GLY A 206 -17.89 -23.69 25.20
N THR A 207 -18.55 -22.56 25.38
CA THR A 207 -18.81 -21.52 24.35
C THR A 207 -17.56 -20.78 23.82
N LYS A 208 -16.35 -21.34 23.94
CA LYS A 208 -15.09 -20.70 23.53
C LYS A 208 -14.30 -21.61 22.59
N GLN A 209 -14.34 -21.30 21.31
CA GLN A 209 -13.42 -21.85 20.30
C GLN A 209 -12.02 -21.22 20.50
N GLN A 210 -10.98 -22.04 20.64
CA GLN A 210 -9.59 -21.58 20.77
C GLN A 210 -8.71 -22.24 19.71
N TRP A 211 -7.89 -21.43 19.04
CA TRP A 211 -6.89 -21.88 18.08
C TRP A 211 -5.57 -22.17 18.80
N GLN A 212 -4.95 -23.33 18.56
CA GLN A 212 -3.64 -23.67 19.15
C GLN A 212 -2.52 -23.58 18.11
N ARG A 213 -1.42 -22.90 18.46
CA ARG A 213 -0.18 -22.84 17.69
C ARG A 213 0.55 -24.17 17.84
N ARG A 214 0.94 -24.81 16.73
CA ARG A 214 2.00 -25.83 16.75
C ARG A 214 3.23 -25.26 16.06
N GLU A 215 4.38 -25.46 16.68
CA GLU A 215 5.67 -25.37 16.01
C GLU A 215 6.00 -26.79 15.52
N LEU A 216 6.69 -26.90 14.38
CA LEU A 216 7.22 -28.18 13.90
C LEU A 216 8.09 -28.80 15.01
N GLN A 217 7.77 -30.02 15.45
CA GLN A 217 8.76 -30.87 16.10
C GLN A 217 9.45 -31.65 14.97
N ASP A 218 10.80 -31.59 14.98
CA ASP A 218 11.70 -32.22 14.02
C ASP A 218 11.39 -33.72 13.78
#